data_AF-A0A933C9T7-F1
#
_entry.id   AF-A0A933C9T7-F1
#
_cell.length_a   1.000
_cell.length_b   1.000
_cell.length_c   1.000
_cell.angle_alpha   90.00
_cell.angle_beta   90.00
_cell.angle_gamma   90.00
#
_symmetry.space_group_name_H-M   'P 1'
#
loop_
_entity.id
_entity.type
_entity.pdbx_description
1 polymer ?
#
loop_
_entity_poly.entity_id
_entity_poly.type
_entity_poly.pdbx_seq_one_letter_code
_entity_poly.pdbx_strand_id
1 'polypeptide(L)'
;MAPGRRLRDRRGVALLEALICMMILMIAVTAVFSVAVATVRTRGVFDPYEAGTRSVESVAAMLGNYVTADASAATASLAPNGTWRLPGDAACGYALQVGCAHDATALIPQGVLAQYPDARLTYAVSAAAAGPDPPLKVDFQFKER
;
A
#
# COMPACT_ATOMS: atom_id res chain seq x y z
N MET A 1 -29.94 49.24 58.74
CA MET A 1 -29.91 48.67 57.37
C MET A 1 -28.71 47.74 57.31
N ALA A 2 -28.90 46.44 57.52
CA ALA A 2 -27.81 45.47 57.64
C ALA A 2 -27.60 44.73 56.30
N PRO A 3 -26.39 44.69 55.73
CA PRO A 3 -26.12 43.94 54.52
C PRO A 3 -25.94 42.45 54.84
N GLY A 4 -26.92 41.65 54.39
CA GLY A 4 -26.92 40.20 54.48
C GLY A 4 -26.01 39.53 53.43
N ARG A 5 -25.00 38.82 53.94
CA ARG A 5 -24.32 37.62 53.43
C ARG A 5 -24.54 37.22 51.95
N ARG A 6 -23.51 37.39 51.12
CA ARG A 6 -23.27 36.61 49.88
C ARG A 6 -21.88 35.96 49.87
N LEU A 7 -21.62 35.08 50.84
CA LEU A 7 -20.36 34.29 50.89
C LEU A 7 -20.58 32.79 50.65
N ARG A 8 -21.83 32.34 50.42
CA ARG A 8 -22.15 30.91 50.20
C ARG A 8 -21.99 30.44 48.75
N ASP A 9 -21.99 31.33 47.76
CA ASP A 9 -21.92 30.94 46.33
C ASP A 9 -20.51 30.58 45.84
N ARG A 10 -19.43 31.01 46.50
CA ARG A 10 -18.06 30.81 45.98
C ARG A 10 -17.57 29.36 46.07
N ARG A 11 -18.11 28.56 47.00
CA ARG A 11 -17.69 27.16 47.18
C ARG A 11 -18.26 26.24 46.10
N GLY A 12 -19.47 26.51 45.59
CA GLY A 12 -20.06 25.76 44.48
C GLY A 12 -19.36 26.03 43.16
N VAL A 13 -18.92 27.28 42.95
CA VAL A 13 -18.18 27.69 41.75
C VAL A 13 -16.80 27.01 41.68
N ALA A 14 -16.07 26.91 42.79
CA ALA A 14 -14.76 26.26 42.81
C ALA A 14 -14.83 24.75 42.48
N LEU A 15 -15.89 24.05 42.92
CA LEU A 15 -16.10 22.65 42.57
C LEU A 15 -16.45 22.47 41.08
N LEU A 16 -17.29 23.35 40.54
CA LEU A 16 -17.63 23.35 39.12
C LEU A 16 -16.39 23.58 38.24
N GLU A 17 -15.56 24.56 38.63
CA GLU A 17 -14.33 24.90 37.92
C GLU A 17 -13.32 23.75 37.93
N ALA A 18 -13.15 23.07 39.07
CA ALA A 18 -12.30 21.88 39.17
C ALA A 18 -12.82 20.73 38.30
N LEU A 19 -14.14 20.52 38.24
CA LEU A 19 -14.76 19.48 37.43
C LEU A 19 -14.58 19.75 35.93
N ILE A 20 -14.79 20.99 35.51
CA ILE A 20 -14.57 21.44 34.12
C ILE A 20 -13.09 21.28 33.76
N CYS A 21 -12.16 21.69 34.63
CA CYS A 21 -10.73 21.52 34.40
C CYS A 21 -10.35 20.04 34.23
N MET A 22 -10.86 19.15 35.08
CA MET A 22 -10.62 17.71 34.95
C MET A 22 -11.17 17.13 33.64
N MET A 23 -12.39 17.51 33.24
CA MET A 23 -12.96 17.07 31.96
C MET A 23 -12.10 17.50 30.78
N ILE A 24 -11.68 18.77 30.74
CA ILE A 24 -10.83 19.30 29.66
C ILE A 24 -9.47 18.57 29.65
N LEU A 25 -8.87 18.31 30.81
CA LEU A 25 -7.60 17.59 30.93
C LEU A 25 -7.71 16.17 30.37
N MET A 26 -8.77 15.44 30.70
CA MET A 26 -8.98 14.09 30.20
C MET A 26 -9.16 14.06 28.67
N ILE A 27 -9.90 15.02 28.12
CA ILE A 27 -10.08 15.15 26.67
C ILE A 27 -8.74 15.46 26.00
N ALA A 28 -7.96 16.40 26.55
CA ALA A 28 -6.65 16.77 26.01
C ALA A 28 -5.66 15.60 26.04
N VAL A 29 -5.57 14.88 27.15
CA VAL A 29 -4.68 13.72 27.29
C VAL A 29 -5.07 12.61 26.30
N THR A 30 -6.37 12.32 26.19
CA THR A 30 -6.87 11.30 25.25
C THR A 30 -6.59 11.68 23.80
N ALA A 31 -6.75 12.96 23.44
CA ALA A 31 -6.48 13.45 22.10
C ALA A 31 -4.99 13.39 21.75
N VAL A 32 -4.11 13.87 22.65
CA VAL A 32 -2.66 13.82 22.44
C VAL A 32 -2.17 12.38 22.33
N PHE A 33 -2.66 11.48 23.19
CA PHE A 33 -2.31 10.07 23.13
C PHE A 33 -2.80 9.43 21.83
N SER A 34 -4.02 9.72 21.39
CA SER A 34 -4.56 9.20 20.11
C SER A 34 -3.71 9.65 18.92
N VAL A 35 -3.31 10.93 18.89
CA VAL A 35 -2.43 11.47 17.84
C VAL A 35 -1.04 10.86 17.91
N ALA A 36 -0.47 10.67 19.11
CA ALA A 36 0.82 10.02 19.30
C ALA A 36 0.80 8.57 18.79
N VAL A 37 -0.24 7.79 19.12
CA VAL A 37 -0.40 6.42 18.64
C VAL A 37 -0.59 6.37 17.12
N ALA A 38 -1.39 7.28 16.55
CA ALA A 38 -1.60 7.36 15.11
C ALA A 38 -0.32 7.75 14.35
N THR A 39 0.46 8.69 14.88
CA THR A 39 1.75 9.11 14.29
C THR A 39 2.82 8.02 14.40
N VAL A 40 2.85 7.27 15.49
CA VAL A 40 3.75 6.11 15.63
C VAL A 40 3.37 5.00 14.66
N ARG A 41 2.09 4.68 14.48
CA ARG A 41 1.65 3.69 13.48
C ARG A 41 1.91 4.09 12.03
N THR A 42 1.89 5.38 11.72
CA THR A 42 2.18 5.86 10.37
C THR A 42 3.68 5.95 10.07
N ARG A 43 4.52 6.08 11.11
CA ARG A 43 5.99 6.09 10.98
C ARG A 43 6.63 4.72 11.21
N GLY A 44 5.97 3.85 11.96
CA GLY A 44 6.44 2.52 12.31
C GLY A 44 5.88 1.50 11.34
N VAL A 45 6.79 0.96 10.52
CA VAL A 45 6.63 -0.32 9.83
C VAL A 45 5.64 -0.27 8.66
N PHE A 46 6.06 0.35 7.56
CA PHE A 46 5.90 -0.38 6.30
C PHE A 46 6.86 -1.55 6.41
N ASP A 47 6.35 -2.74 6.73
CA ASP A 47 7.14 -3.95 6.65
C ASP A 47 7.60 -4.05 5.18
N PRO A 48 8.92 -4.06 4.90
CA PRO A 48 9.40 -4.19 3.52
C PRO A 48 8.78 -5.37 2.80
N TYR A 49 8.52 -6.44 3.53
CA TYR A 49 7.84 -7.61 3.00
C TYR A 49 6.41 -7.29 2.58
N GLU A 50 5.66 -6.52 3.39
CA GLU A 50 4.29 -6.11 3.07
C GLU A 50 4.25 -5.09 1.91
N ALA A 51 5.23 -4.20 1.83
CA ALA A 51 5.35 -3.28 0.71
C ALA A 51 5.74 -4.01 -0.59
N GLY A 52 6.63 -4.99 -0.49
CA GLY A 52 7.03 -5.89 -1.57
C GLY A 52 5.86 -6.73 -2.07
N THR A 53 5.11 -7.40 -1.18
CA THR A 53 3.93 -8.18 -1.57
C THR A 53 2.85 -7.33 -2.22
N ARG A 54 2.57 -6.12 -1.70
CA ARG A 54 1.63 -5.20 -2.36
C ARG A 54 2.10 -4.78 -3.75
N SER A 55 3.41 -4.58 -3.94
CA SER A 55 3.94 -4.26 -5.28
C SER A 55 3.74 -5.44 -6.23
N VAL A 56 4.02 -6.67 -5.80
CA VAL A 56 3.76 -7.90 -6.57
C VAL A 56 2.28 -8.05 -6.89
N GLU A 57 1.39 -7.88 -5.90
CA GLU A 57 -0.06 -7.93 -6.09
C GLU A 57 -0.56 -6.88 -7.06
N SER A 58 -0.02 -5.65 -7.02
CA SER A 58 -0.39 -4.60 -7.95
C SER A 58 0.01 -4.93 -9.39
N VAL A 59 1.20 -5.49 -9.59
CA VAL A 59 1.67 -5.92 -10.92
C VAL A 59 0.89 -7.15 -11.38
N ALA A 60 0.61 -8.09 -10.49
CA ALA A 60 -0.21 -9.27 -10.79
C ALA A 60 -1.66 -8.89 -11.14
N ALA A 61 -2.27 -7.93 -10.45
CA ALA A 61 -3.59 -7.41 -10.78
C ALA A 61 -3.58 -6.67 -12.13
N MET A 62 -2.53 -5.89 -12.39
CA MET A 62 -2.35 -5.22 -13.67
C MET A 62 -2.26 -6.27 -14.79
N LEU A 63 -1.40 -7.27 -14.68
CA LEU A 63 -1.27 -8.36 -15.65
C LEU A 63 -2.55 -9.22 -15.75
N GLY A 64 -3.22 -9.51 -14.63
CA GLY A 64 -4.45 -10.30 -14.56
C GLY A 64 -5.64 -9.66 -15.27
N ASN A 65 -5.74 -8.32 -15.22
CA ASN A 65 -6.72 -7.58 -16.03
C ASN A 65 -6.50 -7.72 -17.54
N TYR A 66 -5.31 -8.14 -17.98
CA TYR A 66 -4.99 -8.33 -19.40
C TYR A 66 -5.06 -9.79 -19.83
N VAL A 67 -4.79 -10.76 -18.93
CA VAL A 67 -4.93 -12.21 -19.21
C VAL A 67 -6.39 -12.62 -19.44
N THR A 68 -7.35 -11.88 -18.90
CA THR A 68 -8.79 -12.14 -19.11
C THR A 68 -9.33 -11.65 -20.45
N ALA A 69 -8.53 -10.92 -21.24
CA ALA A 69 -8.85 -10.58 -22.63
C ALA A 69 -8.54 -11.77 -23.56
N ASP A 70 -9.37 -12.81 -23.49
CA ASP A 70 -9.60 -13.90 -24.47
C ASP A 70 -8.36 -14.54 -25.14
N ALA A 71 -8.08 -15.81 -24.81
CA ALA A 71 -6.95 -16.58 -25.34
C ALA A 71 -7.21 -17.31 -26.68
N SER A 72 -8.34 -17.06 -27.36
CA SER A 72 -8.64 -17.71 -28.64
C SER A 72 -8.05 -16.99 -29.87
N ALA A 73 -6.75 -16.66 -29.84
CA ALA A 73 -5.99 -16.37 -31.06
C ALA A 73 -4.47 -16.39 -30.79
N ALA A 74 -3.85 -17.52 -31.11
CA ALA A 74 -2.41 -17.64 -31.25
C ALA A 74 -1.85 -16.58 -32.22
N THR A 75 -1.32 -15.48 -31.70
CA THR A 75 -0.36 -14.54 -32.32
C THR A 75 -0.26 -13.30 -31.41
N ALA A 76 0.77 -12.47 -31.59
CA ALA A 76 1.03 -11.24 -30.83
C ALA A 76 -0.10 -10.16 -30.85
N SER A 77 -1.32 -10.52 -31.23
CA SER A 77 -2.52 -9.69 -31.40
C SER A 77 -3.37 -9.55 -30.13
N LEU A 78 -3.09 -10.28 -29.05
CA LEU A 78 -3.93 -10.28 -27.83
C LEU A 78 -3.54 -9.24 -26.77
N ALA A 79 -2.46 -8.49 -26.98
CA ALA A 79 -2.30 -7.22 -26.27
C ALA A 79 -3.37 -6.25 -26.80
N PRO A 80 -4.00 -5.39 -25.97
CA PRO A 80 -5.03 -4.45 -26.42
C PRO A 80 -4.69 -3.71 -27.72
N ASN A 81 -3.39 -3.50 -28.00
CA ASN A 81 -2.87 -2.88 -29.22
C ASN A 81 -1.72 -3.65 -29.93
N GLY A 82 -1.53 -4.95 -29.68
CA GLY A 82 -0.46 -5.73 -30.33
C GLY A 82 0.96 -5.17 -30.16
N THR A 83 1.17 -4.34 -29.12
CA THR A 83 2.39 -3.56 -28.76
C THR A 83 2.48 -3.25 -27.26
N TRP A 84 1.56 -3.78 -26.44
CA TRP A 84 1.48 -3.34 -25.04
C TRP A 84 2.67 -3.81 -24.21
N ARG A 85 3.25 -2.85 -23.50
CA ARG A 85 4.39 -3.01 -22.58
C ARG A 85 3.94 -2.61 -21.20
N LEU A 86 4.44 -3.31 -20.19
CA LEU A 86 4.23 -2.93 -18.81
C LEU A 86 4.95 -1.58 -18.57
N PRO A 87 4.27 -0.54 -18.06
CA PRO A 87 4.90 0.74 -17.78
C PRO A 87 6.05 0.58 -16.78
N GLY A 88 7.23 1.10 -17.13
CA GLY A 88 8.42 0.97 -16.28
C GLY A 88 9.15 -0.36 -16.40
N ASP A 89 8.73 -1.25 -17.31
CA ASP A 89 9.50 -2.44 -17.64
C ASP A 89 10.78 -2.05 -18.41
N ALA A 90 11.94 -2.34 -17.82
CA ALA A 90 13.23 -2.10 -18.45
C ALA A 90 13.63 -3.18 -19.45
N ALA A 91 12.96 -4.34 -19.42
CA ALA A 91 13.17 -5.40 -20.40
C ALA A 91 12.36 -5.16 -21.68
N CYS A 92 12.91 -5.62 -22.81
CA CYS A 92 12.31 -5.40 -24.12
C CYS A 92 11.35 -6.54 -24.50
N GLY A 93 10.09 -6.19 -24.76
CA GLY A 93 9.12 -7.11 -25.34
C GLY A 93 7.67 -6.68 -25.16
N TYR A 94 6.76 -7.62 -25.42
CA TYR A 94 5.37 -7.57 -24.99
C TYR A 94 5.29 -7.99 -23.52
N ALA A 95 4.43 -7.36 -22.72
CA ALA A 95 4.39 -7.65 -21.27
C ALA A 95 4.07 -9.12 -20.90
N LEU A 96 3.48 -9.87 -21.82
CA LEU A 96 3.18 -11.31 -21.69
C LEU A 96 4.04 -12.19 -22.61
N GLN A 97 5.18 -11.67 -23.07
CA GLN A 97 6.06 -12.40 -23.96
C GLN A 97 6.69 -13.59 -23.24
N VAL A 98 6.52 -14.78 -23.82
CA VAL A 98 7.07 -16.03 -23.28
C VAL A 98 8.57 -16.07 -23.51
N GLY A 99 9.32 -16.55 -22.50
CA GLY A 99 10.75 -16.82 -22.63
C GLY A 99 11.66 -15.59 -22.48
N CYS A 100 11.13 -14.44 -22.07
CA CYS A 100 11.92 -13.30 -21.60
C CYS A 100 11.72 -13.04 -20.11
N ALA A 101 12.73 -12.43 -19.49
CA ALA A 101 12.65 -11.90 -18.15
C ALA A 101 12.28 -10.43 -18.21
N HIS A 102 11.21 -10.05 -17.51
CA HIS A 102 10.73 -8.68 -17.38
C HIS A 102 11.23 -8.04 -16.09
N ASP A 103 11.55 -6.75 -16.14
CA ASP A 103 12.05 -5.99 -15.00
C ASP A 103 11.06 -4.89 -14.61
N ALA A 104 10.22 -5.19 -13.62
CA ALA A 104 9.22 -4.29 -13.08
C ALA A 104 9.72 -3.51 -11.85
N THR A 105 11.04 -3.41 -11.63
CA THR A 105 11.63 -2.72 -10.47
C THR A 105 11.17 -1.26 -10.37
N ALA A 106 10.90 -0.59 -11.50
CA ALA A 106 10.42 0.79 -11.52
C ALA A 106 9.02 0.97 -10.88
N LEU A 107 8.24 -0.11 -10.74
CA LEU A 107 6.92 -0.10 -10.10
C LEU A 107 6.99 -0.25 -8.57
N ILE A 108 8.17 -0.51 -8.03
CA ILE A 108 8.39 -0.51 -6.58
C ILE A 108 8.31 0.93 -6.06
N PRO A 109 7.53 1.21 -5.00
CA PRO A 109 7.48 2.54 -4.41
C PRO A 109 8.86 3.08 -4.02
N GLN A 110 9.15 4.34 -4.34
CA GLN A 110 10.44 4.98 -4.06
C GLN A 110 10.84 4.93 -2.58
N GLY A 111 9.88 4.96 -1.66
CA GLY A 111 10.15 4.81 -0.22
C GLY A 111 10.75 3.44 0.14
N VAL A 112 10.38 2.38 -0.58
CA VAL A 112 10.96 1.03 -0.41
C VAL A 112 12.34 0.98 -1.05
N LEU A 113 12.49 1.51 -2.28
CA LEU A 113 13.79 1.56 -2.97
C LEU A 113 14.83 2.40 -2.23
N ALA A 114 14.42 3.47 -1.54
CA ALA A 114 15.30 4.28 -0.71
C ALA A 114 15.85 3.50 0.50
N GLN A 115 15.08 2.53 1.01
CA GLN A 115 15.47 1.69 2.14
C GLN A 115 16.21 0.42 1.68
N TYR A 116 15.86 -0.11 0.51
CA TYR A 116 16.44 -1.31 -0.10
C TYR A 116 16.87 -1.01 -1.56
N PRO A 117 18.04 -0.40 -1.76
CA PRO A 117 18.49 0.03 -3.10
C PRO A 117 18.74 -1.15 -4.06
N ASP A 118 18.99 -2.33 -3.50
CA ASP A 118 19.22 -3.57 -4.23
C ASP A 118 17.93 -4.36 -4.48
N ALA A 119 16.76 -3.88 -4.02
CA ALA A 119 15.49 -4.54 -4.28
C ALA A 119 15.20 -4.56 -5.79
N ARG A 120 14.84 -5.73 -6.31
CA ARG A 120 14.46 -5.93 -7.71
C ARG A 120 13.17 -6.72 -7.80
N LEU A 121 12.29 -6.29 -8.68
CA LEU A 121 11.06 -7.00 -9.02
C LEU A 121 11.15 -7.45 -10.46
N THR A 122 11.25 -8.75 -10.67
CA THR A 122 11.29 -9.37 -11.99
C THR A 122 10.15 -10.37 -12.14
N TYR A 123 9.69 -10.59 -13.36
CA TYR A 123 8.75 -11.66 -13.64
C TYR A 123 9.07 -12.34 -14.97
N ALA A 124 8.71 -13.61 -15.09
CA ALA A 124 8.87 -14.39 -16.30
C ALA A 124 7.53 -15.00 -16.71
N VAL A 125 7.32 -15.14 -18.01
CA VAL A 125 6.12 -15.76 -18.56
C VAL A 125 6.49 -17.08 -19.20
N SER A 126 5.82 -18.15 -18.79
CA SER A 126 6.00 -19.50 -19.30
C SER A 126 4.68 -20.06 -19.83
N ALA A 127 4.73 -20.87 -20.89
CA ALA A 127 3.59 -21.66 -21.31
C ALA A 127 3.50 -22.90 -20.41
N ALA A 128 2.39 -23.08 -19.69
CA ALA A 128 2.18 -24.28 -18.88
C ALA A 128 1.89 -25.49 -19.78
N ALA A 129 2.42 -26.68 -19.52
CA ALA A 129 2.14 -27.85 -20.36
C ALA A 129 0.68 -28.32 -20.19
N ALA A 130 -0.25 -27.80 -20.99
CA ALA A 130 -1.63 -28.28 -21.06
C ALA A 130 -2.30 -27.95 -22.41
N GLY A 131 -2.29 -28.91 -23.34
CA GLY A 131 -3.14 -28.87 -24.54
C GLY A 131 -2.65 -27.99 -25.70
N PRO A 132 -3.50 -27.84 -26.75
CA PRO A 132 -3.15 -27.09 -27.97
C PRO A 132 -2.98 -25.57 -27.74
N ASP A 133 -3.65 -25.02 -26.72
CA ASP A 133 -3.49 -23.63 -26.26
C ASP A 133 -3.20 -23.62 -24.75
N PRO A 134 -1.92 -23.76 -24.36
CA PRO A 134 -1.56 -23.80 -22.95
C PRO A 134 -1.81 -22.46 -22.24
N PRO A 135 -2.35 -22.46 -21.01
CA PRO A 135 -2.48 -21.24 -20.23
C PRO A 135 -1.09 -20.65 -19.94
N LEU A 136 -0.99 -19.32 -20.07
CA LEU A 136 0.22 -18.59 -19.70
C LEU A 136 0.33 -18.51 -18.18
N LYS A 137 1.50 -18.85 -17.67
CA LYS A 137 1.87 -18.75 -16.26
C LYS A 137 2.86 -17.62 -16.08
N VAL A 138 2.57 -16.73 -15.12
CA VAL A 138 3.47 -15.63 -14.74
C VAL A 138 4.10 -15.96 -13.39
N ASP A 139 5.43 -16.03 -13.37
CA ASP A 139 6.22 -16.28 -12.18
C ASP A 139 6.90 -14.99 -11.73
N PHE A 140 6.57 -14.51 -10.53
CA PHE A 140 7.16 -13.31 -9.94
C PHE A 140 8.35 -13.68 -9.06
N GLN A 141 9.42 -12.90 -9.18
CA GLN A 141 10.58 -12.98 -8.32
C GLN A 141 10.89 -11.59 -7.78
N PHE A 142 10.66 -11.44 -6.47
CA PHE A 142 11.10 -10.29 -5.71
C PHE A 142 12.38 -10.68 -4.96
N LYS A 143 13.46 -9.93 -5.21
CA LYS A 143 14.75 -10.18 -4.58
C LYS A 143 15.17 -8.95 -3.79
N GLU A 144 15.29 -9.13 -2.48
CA GLU A 144 15.96 -8.20 -1.57
C GLU A 144 17.26 -8.87 -1.13
N ARG A 145 18.38 -8.49 -1.76
CA ARG A 145 19.74 -9.04 -1.54
C ARG A 145 19.88 -10.57 -1.51
#